data_AF-A0A2J6HSX5-F1
#
_entry.id   AF-A0A2J6HSX5-F1
#
_cell.length_a   1.000
_cell.length_b   1.000
_cell.length_c   1.000
_cell.angle_alpha   90.00
_cell.angle_beta   90.00
_cell.angle_gamma   90.00
#
_symmetry.space_group_name_H-M   'P 1'
#
loop_
_entity.id
_entity.type
_entity.pdbx_description
1 polymer ?
#
loop_
_entity_poly.entity_id
_entity_poly.type
_entity_poly.pdbx_seq_one_letter_code
_entity_poly.pdbx_strand_id
1 'polypeptide(L)' 'MYPFTKMAAISSLKRVSSPGLRKYVSADELPRVMNGLGIAILSTSQGVITDKEARKLNIGGEVICYVS' A
#
# COMPACT_ATOMS: atom_id res chain seq x y z
N MET A 1 -13.25 -1.85 -16.85
CA MET A 1 -14.57 -2.48 -16.90
C MET A 1 -15.20 -2.32 -15.53
N TYR A 2 -16.38 -1.69 -15.43
CA TYR A 2 -17.11 -1.56 -14.17
C TYR A 2 -17.69 -2.92 -13.78
N PRO A 3 -17.76 -3.28 -12.48
CA PRO A 3 -18.34 -4.55 -12.07
C PRO A 3 -19.82 -4.59 -12.47
N PHE A 4 -20.33 -5.80 -12.71
CA PHE A 4 -21.71 -6.04 -13.14
C PHE A 4 -22.75 -5.39 -12.22
N THR A 5 -22.43 -5.26 -10.93
CA THR A 5 -23.25 -4.62 -9.88
C THR A 5 -23.28 -3.09 -9.95
N LYS A 6 -22.51 -2.45 -10.85
CA LYS A 6 -22.27 -0.99 -10.93
C LYS A 6 -21.70 -0.35 -9.65
N MET A 7 -21.23 -1.15 -8.70
CA MET A 7 -20.52 -0.65 -7.52
C MET A 7 -19.09 -0.23 -7.88
N ALA A 8 -18.51 0.73 -7.17
CA ALA A 8 -17.12 1.09 -7.39
C ALA A 8 -16.20 -0.07 -6.94
N ALA A 9 -15.21 -0.41 -7.77
CA ALA A 9 -14.21 -1.43 -7.42
C ALA A 9 -13.16 -0.91 -6.42
N ILE A 10 -13.01 0.41 -6.32
CA ILE A 10 -12.16 1.09 -5.34
C ILE A 10 -13.10 1.92 -4.46
N SER A 11 -13.10 1.64 -3.16
CA SER A 11 -13.87 2.34 -2.14
C SER A 11 -13.12 3.54 -1.56
N SER A 12 -11.79 3.45 -1.45
CA SER A 12 -10.98 4.53 -0.89
C SER A 12 -9.56 4.58 -1.46
N LEU A 13 -9.02 5.79 -1.49
CA LEU A 13 -7.62 6.05 -1.83
C LEU A 13 -7.07 7.13 -0.90
N LYS A 14 -6.02 6.78 -0.16
CA LYS A 14 -5.38 7.68 0.82
C LYS A 14 -3.88 7.76 0.58
N ARG A 15 -3.38 8.95 0.25
CA ARG A 15 -1.93 9.21 0.21
C ARG A 15 -1.36 9.24 1.63
N VAL A 16 -0.24 8.56 1.82
CA VAL A 16 0.41 8.41 3.14
C VAL A 16 1.71 9.22 3.19
N SER A 17 2.58 9.04 2.21
CA SER A 17 3.79 9.84 2.06
C SER A 17 3.54 11.06 1.18
N SER A 18 3.89 12.25 1.68
CA SER A 18 3.75 13.53 0.97
C SER A 18 5.08 14.29 0.92
N PRO A 19 5.25 15.21 -0.05
CA PRO A 19 6.33 16.19 0.03
C PRO A 19 6.26 16.94 1.36
N GLY A 20 7.38 17.02 2.08
CA GLY A 20 7.45 17.62 3.42
C GLY A 20 7.21 16.66 4.58
N LEU A 21 6.58 15.49 4.36
CA LEU A 21 6.44 14.45 5.38
C LEU A 21 6.48 13.06 4.74
N ARG A 22 7.70 12.56 4.53
CA ARG A 22 7.92 11.22 3.99
C ARG A 22 7.65 10.15 5.05
N LYS A 23 7.01 9.05 4.64
CA LYS A 23 6.72 7.92 5.52
C LYS A 23 7.47 6.69 5.04
N TYR A 24 8.48 6.29 5.81
CA TYR A 24 9.25 5.08 5.58
C TYR A 24 8.99 4.08 6.70
N VAL A 25 9.04 2.80 6.36
CA VAL A 25 8.86 1.69 7.31
C VAL A 25 9.89 0.60 7.05
N SER A 26 10.30 -0.08 8.11
CA SER A 26 11.07 -1.32 8.04
C SER A 26 10.18 -2.50 7.60
N ALA A 27 10.77 -3.63 7.25
CA ALA A 27 10.04 -4.83 6.85
C ALA A 27 9.11 -5.37 7.97
N ASP A 28 9.56 -5.26 9.22
CA ASP A 28 8.82 -5.72 10.40
C ASP A 28 7.63 -4.80 10.74
N GLU A 29 7.70 -3.54 10.31
CA GLU A 29 6.70 -2.50 10.58
C GLU A 29 5.76 -2.26 9.40
N LEU A 30 5.77 -3.15 8.40
CA LEU A 30 4.94 -3.00 7.20
C LEU A 30 3.46 -2.86 7.57
N PRO A 31 2.78 -1.77 7.14
CA PRO A 31 1.41 -1.46 7.55
C PRO A 31 0.42 -2.49 7.04
N ARG A 32 -0.64 -2.75 7.83
CA ARG A 32 -1.80 -3.54 7.39
C ARG A 32 -2.99 -2.60 7.15
N VAL A 33 -3.51 -2.59 5.93
CA VAL A 33 -4.69 -1.79 5.57
C VAL A 33 -5.94 -2.63 5.80
N MET A 34 -6.89 -2.14 6.59
CA MET A 34 -8.16 -2.80 6.89
C MET A 34 -7.99 -4.29 7.27
N ASN A 35 -7.05 -4.59 8.16
CA ASN A 35 -6.70 -5.96 8.57
C ASN A 35 -6.39 -6.93 7.41
N GLY A 36 -5.85 -6.42 6.30
CA GLY A 36 -5.43 -7.21 5.14
C GLY A 36 -6.43 -7.26 3.97
N LEU A 37 -7.57 -6.58 4.13
CA LEU A 37 -8.57 -6.40 3.07
C LEU A 37 -8.17 -5.31 2.07
N GLY A 38 -7.45 -4.28 2.53
CA GLY A 38 -6.88 -3.25 1.67
C GLY A 38 -5.42 -3.55 1.31
N ILE A 39 -4.86 -2.72 0.44
CA ILE A 39 -3.48 -2.83 -0.05
C ILE A 39 -2.72 -1.57 0.33
N ALA A 40 -1.51 -1.74 0.88
CA ALA A 40 -0.53 -0.66 0.95
C ALA A 40 0.46 -0.78 -0.21
N ILE A 41 0.70 0.34 -0.89
CA ILE A 41 1.64 0.44 -2.00
C ILE A 41 2.94 1.06 -1.48
N LEU A 42 4.05 0.38 -1.69
CA LEU A 42 5.37 0.80 -1.22
C LEU A 42 6.34 1.03 -2.37
N SER A 43 7.15 2.08 -2.26
CA SER A 43 8.38 2.24 -3.04
C SER A 43 9.52 1.59 -2.29
N THR A 44 10.18 0.61 -2.91
CA THR A 44 11.29 -0.15 -2.30
C THR A 44 12.51 -0.14 -3.22
N SER A 45 13.63 -0.70 -2.77
CA SER A 45 14.82 -0.90 -3.61
C SER A 45 14.59 -1.90 -4.77
N GLN A 46 13.52 -2.70 -4.71
CA GLN A 46 13.10 -3.65 -5.75
C GLN A 46 11.97 -3.09 -6.63
N GLY A 47 11.70 -1.78 -6.54
CA GLY A 47 10.61 -1.11 -7.26
C GLY A 47 9.35 -0.92 -6.42
N VAL A 48 8.25 -0.61 -7.09
CA VAL A 48 6.95 -0.36 -6.45
C VAL A 48 6.18 -1.67 -6.31
N ILE A 49 5.91 -2.09 -5.08
CA ILE A 49 5.29 -3.38 -4.77
C ILE A 49 4.23 -3.25 -3.66
N THR A 50 3.45 -4.31 -3.47
CA THR A 50 2.45 -4.38 -2.39
C THR A 50 3.08 -4.70 -1.04
N ASP A 51 2.39 -4.38 0.05
CA ASP A 51 2.79 -4.78 1.40
C ASP A 51 2.89 -6.30 1.59
N LYS A 52 2.09 -7.08 0.86
CA LYS A 52 2.16 -8.54 0.86
C LYS A 52 3.45 -9.05 0.21
N GLU A 53 3.86 -8.48 -0.92
CA GLU A 53 5.12 -8.81 -1.58
C GLU A 53 6.32 -8.34 -0.76
N ALA A 54 6.27 -7.12 -0.21
CA ALA A 54 7.31 -6.58 0.65
C ALA A 54 7.56 -7.47 1.88
N ARG A 55 6.49 -8.01 2.51
CA ARG A 55 6.62 -9.00 3.60
C ARG A 55 7.28 -10.30 3.14
N LYS A 56 6.92 -10.81 1.96
CA LYS A 56 7.53 -12.04 1.41
C LYS A 56 9.02 -11.88 1.13
N LEU A 57 9.41 -10.70 0.66
CA LEU A 57 10.81 -10.37 0.34
C LEU A 57 11.60 -9.86 1.56
N ASN A 58 10.92 -9.65 2.70
CA ASN A 58 11.47 -9.06 3.91
C ASN A 58 12.16 -7.71 3.67
N ILE A 59 11.51 -6.81 2.92
CA ILE A 59 12.03 -5.48 2.61
C ILE A 59 11.08 -4.37 3.06
N GLY A 60 11.65 -3.28 3.58
CA GLY A 60 10.94 -2.04 3.88
C GLY A 60 10.90 -1.07 2.70
N GLY A 61 10.42 0.15 2.94
CA GLY A 61 10.35 1.18 1.91
C GLY A 61 9.54 2.40 2.30
N GLU A 62 9.29 3.27 1.31
CA GLU A 62 8.38 4.41 1.44
C GLU A 62 6.93 3.95 1.27
N VAL A 63 6.05 4.27 2.21
CA VAL A 63 4.62 3.99 2.12
C VAL A 63 3.95 5.10 1.30
N ILE A 64 3.63 4.82 0.05
CA ILE A 64 3.09 5.82 -0.88
C ILE A 64 1.62 6.10 -0.54
N CYS A 65 0.79 5.07 -0.56
CA CYS A 65 -0.66 5.20 -0.36
C CYS A 65 -1.30 3.88 0.09
N TYR A 66 -2.54 4.01 0.56
CA TYR A 66 -3.45 2.91 0.86
C TYR A 66 -4.62 2.94 -0.12
N VAL A 67 -5.04 1.77 -0.56
CA VAL A 67 -6.19 1.56 -1.46
C VAL A 67 -7.10 0.49 -0.86
N SER A 68 -8.41 0.73 -0.90
CA SER A 68 -9.45 -0.24 -0.52
C SER A 68 -10.66 -0.11 -1.43
#